data_AF-A0A378JC79-F1
#
_entry.id   AF-A0A378JC79-F1
#
_cell.length_a   1.000
_cell.length_b   1.000
_cell.length_c   1.000
_cell.angle_alpha   90.00
_cell.angle_beta   90.00
_cell.angle_gamma   90.00
#
_symmetry.space_group_name_H-M   'P 1'
#
loop_
_entity.id
_entity.type
_entity.pdbx_description
1 polymer ?
#
loop_
_entity_poly.entity_id
_entity_poly.type
_entity_poly.pdbx_seq_one_letter_code
_entity_poly.pdbx_strand_id
1 'polypeptide(L)'
;MKIERNPQFVGATRAYKTNLSSDFNLKVTERKFDRSLLPTPAAYYSKQFQNLKIKSEWIMVRCCFHDDSTPSLSINMVSGHFRCFGCGAKGFDVLAFHRLRYKLSFKDAVNQLGAWSHG
;
A
#
# COMPACT_ATOMS: atom_id res chain seq x y z
N MET A 1 42.36 -22.23 31.09
CA MET A 1 43.31 -21.25 30.50
C MET A 1 43.08 -21.23 29.00
N LYS A 2 43.05 -20.03 28.42
CA LYS A 2 42.85 -19.66 27.00
C LYS A 2 41.40 -19.60 26.49
N ILE A 3 40.91 -18.37 26.59
CA ILE A 3 39.97 -17.70 25.72
C ILE A 3 40.47 -17.78 24.26
N GLU A 4 39.63 -18.16 23.32
CA GLU A 4 39.83 -17.89 21.88
C GLU A 4 38.50 -17.38 21.30
N ARG A 5 38.29 -16.06 21.34
CA ARG A 5 38.53 -15.08 20.25
C ARG A 5 37.56 -15.24 19.07
N ASN A 6 36.55 -14.37 19.12
CA ASN A 6 35.83 -13.79 17.99
C ASN A 6 36.79 -13.31 16.86
N PRO A 7 36.56 -13.68 15.60
CA PRO A 7 36.96 -12.87 14.45
C PRO A 7 35.77 -12.02 13.98
N GLN A 8 35.84 -10.70 14.22
CA GLN A 8 35.10 -9.71 13.44
C GLN A 8 35.69 -9.68 12.04
N PHE A 9 34.96 -10.03 10.98
CA PHE A 9 35.18 -9.45 9.65
C PHE A 9 33.87 -9.34 8.84
N VAL A 10 33.35 -8.11 8.82
CA VAL A 10 32.83 -7.34 7.67
C VAL A 10 32.33 -8.08 6.41
N GLY A 11 31.08 -7.76 6.04
CA GLY A 11 30.73 -7.41 4.66
C GLY A 11 30.64 -8.54 3.62
N ALA A 12 29.62 -9.39 3.70
CA ALA A 12 29.24 -10.24 2.57
C ALA A 12 28.12 -9.56 1.77
N THR A 13 28.50 -8.71 0.80
CA THR A 13 27.65 -8.36 -0.33
C THR A 13 27.36 -9.64 -1.11
N ARG A 14 26.22 -10.26 -0.84
CA ARG A 14 25.81 -11.48 -1.54
C ARG A 14 25.36 -11.12 -2.95
N ALA A 15 26.32 -11.16 -3.87
CA ALA A 15 26.09 -11.17 -5.31
C ALA A 15 25.09 -12.28 -5.65
N TYR A 16 23.92 -11.91 -6.16
CA TYR A 16 23.03 -12.89 -6.79
C TYR A 16 23.65 -13.23 -8.15
N LYS A 17 24.10 -14.48 -8.27
CA LYS A 17 24.59 -15.05 -9.54
C LYS A 17 23.42 -15.12 -10.52
N THR A 18 23.51 -14.36 -11.60
CA THR A 18 22.69 -14.52 -12.80
C THR A 18 23.17 -15.73 -13.57
N ASN A 19 22.33 -16.75 -13.73
CA ASN A 19 22.42 -17.74 -14.80
C ASN A 19 21.02 -18.34 -15.02
N LEU A 20 20.31 -17.82 -16.01
CA LEU A 20 19.27 -18.59 -16.69
C LEU A 20 19.29 -18.22 -18.16
N SER A 21 20.03 -19.02 -18.92
CA SER A 21 20.08 -19.01 -20.38
C SER A 21 19.03 -19.99 -20.91
N SER A 22 17.99 -19.46 -21.54
CA SER A 22 17.25 -20.12 -22.63
C SER A 22 16.24 -19.13 -23.22
N ASP A 23 16.60 -18.57 -24.36
CA ASP A 23 15.77 -18.07 -25.47
C ASP A 23 14.25 -17.92 -25.26
N PHE A 24 13.86 -17.03 -24.36
CA PHE A 24 12.55 -16.41 -24.41
C PHE A 24 12.75 -14.92 -24.59
N ASN A 25 12.39 -14.42 -25.77
CA ASN A 25 12.23 -13.01 -26.06
C ASN A 25 10.99 -12.49 -25.30
N LEU A 26 11.04 -12.54 -23.96
CA LEU A 26 10.10 -11.84 -23.12
C LEU A 26 10.38 -10.37 -23.35
N LYS A 27 9.59 -9.77 -24.25
CA LYS A 27 9.30 -8.35 -24.16
C LYS A 27 8.65 -8.15 -22.78
N VAL A 28 9.48 -7.99 -21.75
CA VAL A 28 9.03 -7.53 -20.44
C VAL A 28 8.52 -6.13 -20.72
N THR A 29 7.22 -6.03 -20.99
CA THR A 29 6.53 -4.74 -21.06
C THR A 29 6.80 -4.10 -19.70
N GLU A 30 7.65 -3.06 -19.66
CA GLU A 30 7.99 -2.39 -18.42
C GLU A 30 6.71 -1.79 -17.84
N ARG A 31 6.11 -2.48 -16.87
CA ARG A 31 4.92 -1.98 -16.19
C ARG A 31 5.35 -0.83 -15.30
N LYS A 32 4.83 0.37 -15.57
CA LYS A 32 5.07 1.55 -14.76
C LYS A 32 3.87 1.82 -13.87
N PHE A 33 4.11 2.12 -12.60
CA PHE A 33 3.02 2.57 -11.73
C PHE A 33 2.52 3.91 -12.25
N ASP A 34 1.23 3.98 -12.56
CA ASP A 34 0.57 5.20 -12.99
C ASP A 34 -0.51 5.57 -11.98
N ARG A 35 -0.25 6.67 -11.27
CA ARG A 35 -1.16 7.18 -10.24
C ARG A 35 -2.51 7.60 -10.81
N SER A 36 -2.57 8.02 -12.07
CA SER A 36 -3.83 8.44 -12.71
C SER A 36 -4.82 7.30 -12.90
N LEU A 37 -4.33 6.04 -12.88
CA LEU A 37 -5.15 4.84 -12.98
C LEU A 37 -5.75 4.40 -11.64
N LEU A 38 -5.38 5.01 -10.52
CA LEU A 38 -6.02 4.72 -9.23
C LEU A 38 -7.51 5.11 -9.28
N PRO A 39 -8.40 4.35 -8.64
CA PRO A 39 -9.79 4.75 -8.52
C PRO A 39 -9.89 6.09 -7.80
N THR A 40 -10.89 6.90 -8.18
CA THR A 40 -11.17 8.14 -7.45
C THR A 40 -11.47 7.83 -5.98
N PRO A 41 -11.10 8.71 -5.03
CA PRO A 41 -11.35 8.45 -3.62
C PRO A 41 -12.81 8.18 -3.28
N ALA A 42 -13.74 8.95 -3.85
CA ALA A 42 -15.16 8.71 -3.68
C ALA A 42 -15.60 7.32 -4.15
N ALA A 43 -15.15 6.88 -5.33
CA ALA A 43 -15.49 5.57 -5.87
C ALA A 43 -14.85 4.42 -5.06
N TYR A 44 -13.63 4.62 -4.59
CA TYR A 44 -12.93 3.64 -3.76
C TYR A 44 -13.61 3.48 -2.39
N TYR A 45 -13.80 4.58 -1.65
CA TYR A 45 -14.33 4.53 -0.29
C TYR A 45 -15.79 4.10 -0.22
N SER A 46 -16.60 4.44 -1.22
CA SER A 46 -17.99 3.96 -1.32
C SER A 46 -18.09 2.43 -1.42
N LYS A 47 -17.04 1.75 -1.88
CA LYS A 47 -16.94 0.28 -1.87
C LYS A 47 -16.44 -0.27 -0.54
N GLN A 48 -15.65 0.50 0.22
CA GLN A 48 -15.07 0.05 1.49
C GLN A 48 -16.06 0.16 2.67
N PHE A 49 -16.99 1.11 2.60
CA PHE A 49 -17.93 1.40 3.67
C PHE A 49 -19.36 1.38 3.14
N GLN A 50 -20.25 0.67 3.83
CA GLN A 50 -21.66 0.62 3.49
C GLN A 50 -22.36 1.92 3.89
N ASN A 51 -23.36 2.34 3.11
CA ASN A 51 -24.29 3.43 3.44
C ASN A 51 -23.62 4.79 3.76
N LEU A 52 -22.51 5.13 3.06
CA LEU A 52 -21.88 6.44 3.20
C LEU A 52 -22.85 7.56 2.80
N LYS A 53 -23.04 8.52 3.70
CA LYS A 53 -23.73 9.78 3.41
C LYS A 53 -22.68 10.86 3.13
N ILE A 54 -22.27 10.98 1.88
CA ILE A 54 -21.28 11.99 1.46
C ILE A 54 -21.98 13.35 1.43
N LYS A 55 -21.78 14.14 2.49
CA LYS A 55 -22.33 15.51 2.62
C LYS A 55 -21.27 16.60 2.50
N SER A 56 -20.00 16.21 2.58
CA SER A 56 -18.83 17.07 2.63
C SER A 56 -17.63 16.33 2.09
N GLU A 57 -16.56 17.08 1.78
CA GLU A 57 -15.29 16.50 1.35
C GLU A 57 -14.69 15.62 2.44
N TRP A 58 -14.68 16.08 3.70
CA TRP A 58 -14.27 15.28 4.85
C TRP A 58 -15.48 14.62 5.51
N ILE A 59 -15.43 13.31 5.73
CA ILE A 59 -16.46 12.55 6.41
C ILE A 59 -15.87 11.73 7.56
N MET A 60 -16.70 11.45 8.57
CA MET A 60 -16.34 10.59 9.70
C MET A 60 -17.01 9.23 9.55
N VAL A 61 -16.24 8.15 9.70
CA VAL A 61 -16.73 6.77 9.67
C VAL A 61 -16.15 5.97 10.83
N ARG A 62 -16.78 4.83 11.16
CA ARG A 62 -16.16 3.85 12.05
C ARG A 62 -14.89 3.33 11.41
N CYS A 63 -13.82 3.31 12.19
CA CYS A 63 -12.53 2.87 11.73
C CYS A 63 -12.55 1.38 11.43
N CYS A 64 -11.97 1.00 10.30
CA CYS A 64 -11.80 -0.40 9.90
C CYS A 64 -10.42 -0.98 10.29
N PHE A 65 -9.59 -0.20 10.97
CA PHE A 65 -8.23 -0.58 11.39
C PHE A 65 -8.14 -1.03 12.85
N HIS A 66 -9.19 -0.79 13.64
CA HIS A 66 -9.35 -1.30 15.00
C HIS A 66 -10.84 -1.56 15.27
N ASP A 67 -11.16 -2.24 16.36
CA ASP A 67 -12.53 -2.36 16.81
C ASP A 67 -13.03 -0.99 17.30
N ASP A 68 -13.97 -0.41 16.55
CA ASP A 68 -14.38 0.97 16.72
C ASP A 68 -15.91 1.08 16.88
N SER A 69 -16.34 1.51 18.06
CA SER A 69 -17.75 1.71 18.38
C SER A 69 -18.28 3.08 17.92
N THR A 70 -17.40 4.09 17.85
CA THR A 70 -17.75 5.50 17.60
C THR A 70 -16.92 6.04 16.42
N PRO A 71 -17.54 6.64 15.38
CA PRO A 71 -16.79 7.10 14.21
C PRO A 71 -15.52 7.90 14.54
N SER A 72 -14.35 7.29 14.33
CA SER A 72 -13.05 7.88 14.67
C SER A 72 -12.14 8.09 13.46
N LEU A 73 -12.53 7.61 12.28
CA LEU A 73 -11.77 7.69 11.04
C LEU A 73 -12.31 8.82 10.16
N SER A 74 -11.51 9.87 10.01
CA SER A 74 -11.76 10.97 9.07
C SER A 74 -11.19 10.62 7.71
N ILE A 75 -12.00 10.75 6.67
CA ILE A 75 -11.65 10.43 5.28
C ILE A 75 -12.01 11.62 4.40
N ASN A 76 -11.07 12.01 3.54
CA ASN A 76 -11.30 12.98 2.48
C ASN A 76 -11.72 12.26 1.18
N MET A 77 -12.92 12.56 0.71
CA MET A 77 -13.55 11.95 -0.46
C MET A 77 -13.04 12.51 -1.80
N VAL A 78 -12.20 13.55 -1.79
CA VAL A 78 -11.61 14.20 -2.97
C VAL A 78 -10.12 13.88 -3.09
N SER A 79 -9.32 14.14 -2.05
CA SER A 79 -7.87 13.87 -2.04
C SER A 79 -7.51 12.43 -1.69
N GLY A 80 -8.40 11.71 -1.01
CA GLY A 80 -8.15 10.34 -0.55
C GLY A 80 -7.38 10.23 0.76
N HIS A 81 -7.03 11.35 1.39
CA HIS A 81 -6.37 11.38 2.69
C HIS A 81 -7.26 10.74 3.77
N PHE A 82 -6.62 10.13 4.76
CA PHE A 82 -7.35 9.62 5.92
C PHE A 82 -6.51 9.72 7.19
N ARG A 83 -7.21 9.86 8.33
CA ARG A 83 -6.63 9.76 9.67
C ARG A 83 -7.68 9.22 10.64
N CYS A 84 -7.33 8.17 11.36
CA CYS A 84 -8.05 7.73 12.53
C CYS A 84 -7.49 8.42 13.78
N PHE A 85 -8.35 9.06 14.56
CA PHE A 85 -7.97 9.72 15.80
C PHE A 85 -7.90 8.75 17.00
N GLY A 86 -8.49 7.55 16.88
CA GLY A 86 -8.40 6.50 17.90
C GLY A 86 -7.10 5.70 17.81
N CYS A 87 -6.88 5.00 16.69
CA CYS A 87 -5.71 4.13 16.51
C CYS A 87 -4.51 4.77 15.79
N GLY A 88 -4.63 6.01 15.31
CA GLY A 88 -3.54 6.74 14.65
C GLY A 88 -3.25 6.34 13.19
N ALA A 89 -3.96 5.35 12.64
CA ALA A 89 -3.87 4.97 11.22
C ALA A 89 -4.07 6.18 10.30
N LYS A 90 -3.16 6.40 9.34
CA LYS A 90 -3.20 7.56 8.45
C LYS A 90 -2.53 7.29 7.10
N GLY A 91 -2.87 8.08 6.09
CA GLY A 91 -2.25 8.04 4.78
C GLY A 91 -2.75 9.16 3.86
N PHE A 92 -2.06 9.33 2.73
CA PHE A 92 -2.25 10.46 1.82
C PHE A 92 -2.97 10.08 0.51
N ASP A 93 -3.48 8.85 0.37
CA ASP A 93 -4.29 8.43 -0.76
C ASP A 93 -4.98 7.07 -0.53
N VAL A 94 -5.79 6.68 -1.53
CA VAL A 94 -6.48 5.38 -1.58
C VAL A 94 -5.51 4.19 -1.63
N LEU A 95 -4.31 4.35 -2.21
CA LEU A 95 -3.33 3.28 -2.29
C LEU A 95 -2.74 2.98 -0.90
N ALA A 96 -2.39 4.01 -0.14
CA ALA A 96 -1.94 3.91 1.24
C ALA A 96 -3.02 3.30 2.12
N PHE A 97 -4.28 3.72 1.95
CA PHE A 97 -5.41 3.12 2.65
C PHE A 97 -5.54 1.64 2.32
N HIS A 98 -5.54 1.28 1.03
CA HIS A 98 -5.70 -0.08 0.55
C HIS A 98 -4.59 -0.99 1.09
N ARG A 99 -3.33 -0.55 1.01
CA ARG A 99 -2.19 -1.25 1.58
C ARG A 99 -2.35 -1.50 3.07
N LEU A 100 -2.74 -0.46 3.82
CA LEU A 100 -2.90 -0.58 5.27
C LEU A 100 -4.05 -1.51 5.64
N ARG A 101 -5.19 -1.41 4.95
CA ARG A 101 -6.41 -2.19 5.22
C ARG A 101 -6.19 -3.69 4.96
N TYR A 102 -5.52 -4.01 3.86
CA TYR A 102 -5.34 -5.38 3.39
C TYR A 102 -3.94 -5.94 3.66
N LYS A 103 -3.09 -5.19 4.38
CA LYS A 103 -1.71 -5.57 4.72
C LYS A 103 -0.87 -5.97 3.49
N LEU A 104 -1.02 -5.20 2.42
CA LEU A 104 -0.40 -5.50 1.13
C LEU A 104 0.94 -4.78 0.95
N SER A 105 1.84 -5.42 0.20
CA SER A 105 3.00 -4.75 -0.37
C SER A 105 2.53 -3.67 -1.37
N PHE A 106 3.42 -2.74 -1.72
CA PHE A 106 3.12 -1.73 -2.73
C PHE A 106 2.70 -2.37 -4.07
N LYS A 107 3.46 -3.37 -4.53
CA LYS A 107 3.23 -4.00 -5.85
C LYS A 107 1.88 -4.72 -5.90
N ASP A 108 1.53 -5.44 -4.83
CA ASP A 108 0.27 -6.18 -4.76
C ASP A 108 -0.91 -5.23 -4.74
N ALA A 109 -0.82 -4.13 -3.98
CA ALA A 109 -1.88 -3.14 -3.92
C ALA A 109 -2.07 -2.40 -5.26
N VAL A 110 -0.98 -2.03 -5.95
CA VAL A 110 -1.07 -1.45 -7.30
C VAL A 110 -1.70 -2.44 -8.28
N ASN A 111 -1.36 -3.74 -8.17
CA ASN A 111 -1.96 -4.79 -8.99
C ASN A 111 -3.47 -4.95 -8.73
N GLN A 112 -3.89 -4.97 -7.46
CA GLN A 112 -5.31 -5.07 -7.09
C GLN A 112 -6.12 -3.84 -7.50
N LEU A 113 -5.50 -2.66 -7.48
CA LEU A 113 -6.12 -1.42 -7.91
C LEU A 113 -6.03 -1.18 -9.42
N GLY A 114 -5.38 -2.05 -10.19
CA GLY A 114 -5.25 -1.93 -11.64
C GLY A 114 -4.41 -0.75 -12.10
N ALA A 115 -3.48 -0.27 -11.27
CA ALA A 115 -2.73 0.98 -11.52
C ALA A 115 -1.34 0.75 -12.16
N TRP A 116 -1.19 -0.35 -12.88
CA TRP A 116 -0.04 -0.60 -13.75
C TRP A 116 -0.37 -0.12 -15.16
N SER A 117 0.39 0.86 -15.66
CA SER A 117 0.35 1.24 -17.06
C SER A 117 1.24 0.30 -17.88
N HIS A 118 0.73 -0.12 -19.03
CA HIS A 118 1.45 -0.88 -20.04
C HIS A 118 1.87 0.10 -21.13
N GLY A 119 3.17 0.26 -21.34
CA GLY A 119 3.73 1.01 -22.47
C GLY A 119 3.61 0.26 -23.79
#